data_AF-A0A962BDV0-F1
#
_entry.id   AF-A0A962BDV0-F1
#
_cell.length_a   1.000
_cell.length_b   1.000
_cell.length_c   1.000
_cell.angle_alpha   90.00
_cell.angle_beta   90.00
_cell.angle_gamma   90.00
#
_symmetry.space_group_name_H-M   'P 1'
#
loop_
_entity.id
_entity.type
_entity.pdbx_description
1 polymer ?
#
loop_
_entity_poly.entity_id
_entity_poly.type
_entity_poly.pdbx_seq_one_letter_code
_entity_poly.pdbx_strand_id
1 'polypeptide(L)'
;ETARSAVVPLIDDSMRDLLSSPIAAPEANRLVSTTLVEGLSVYSAHLNLLANYGEPIILTLMDQSSLGKTYRSADGNAYEVVLKPNDLRRPFVIAVRVDSSGIRDLLVAHVRQTILIMLLLSAFVTVVLMIALGRWLLEPILFLRDNLLRASKNPENPGVQESPYDSQDEVGGAIEIALRLIRQNAENITHIKRSAEDQIHRLAYYDSLTGLPNRTLFLQTLSEQTKLRNGEKDRGRFAVIALDLDHFKD
;
A
#
# COMPACT_ATOMS: atom_id res chain seq x y z
N GLU A 1 38.65 -7.87 -16.08
CA GLU A 1 39.07 -9.08 -15.34
C GLU A 1 39.34 -10.27 -16.25
N THR A 2 38.36 -10.83 -16.97
CA THR A 2 38.55 -12.04 -17.80
C THR A 2 39.74 -11.97 -18.77
N ALA A 3 39.90 -10.87 -19.51
CA ALA A 3 41.04 -10.66 -20.41
C ALA A 3 42.40 -10.61 -19.69
N ARG A 4 42.44 -9.94 -18.53
CA ARG A 4 43.66 -9.81 -17.71
C ARG A 4 44.09 -11.16 -17.15
N SER A 5 43.16 -11.93 -16.61
CA SER A 5 43.44 -13.27 -16.06
C SER A 5 43.92 -14.25 -17.12
N ALA A 6 43.51 -14.08 -18.38
CA ALA A 6 43.93 -14.95 -19.48
C ALA A 6 45.29 -14.55 -20.08
N VAL A 7 45.61 -13.26 -20.12
CA VAL A 7 46.85 -12.73 -20.75
C VAL A 7 48.04 -12.71 -19.79
N VAL A 8 47.85 -12.33 -18.52
CA VAL A 8 48.95 -12.16 -17.54
C VAL A 8 49.84 -13.42 -17.38
N PRO A 9 49.29 -14.66 -17.34
CA PRO A 9 50.11 -15.86 -17.20
C PRO A 9 51.02 -16.18 -18.40
N LEU A 10 50.79 -15.55 -19.55
CA LEU A 10 51.51 -15.81 -20.81
C LEU A 10 52.66 -14.82 -21.03
N ILE A 11 52.86 -13.88 -20.11
CA ILE A 11 53.94 -12.90 -20.17
C ILE A 11 55.20 -13.56 -19.60
N ASP A 12 56.25 -13.67 -20.40
CA ASP A 12 57.55 -14.21 -19.96
C ASP A 12 58.25 -13.21 -19.03
N ASP A 13 58.35 -13.60 -17.76
CA ASP A 13 58.96 -12.81 -16.68
C ASP A 13 60.48 -12.76 -16.75
N SER A 14 61.11 -13.63 -17.54
CA SER A 14 62.57 -13.73 -17.68
C SER A 14 63.13 -12.82 -18.79
N MET A 15 62.25 -12.21 -19.58
CA MET A 15 62.64 -11.42 -20.74
C MET A 15 63.30 -10.10 -20.35
N ARG A 16 64.54 -9.91 -20.81
CA ARG A 16 65.32 -8.67 -20.61
C ARG A 16 65.26 -7.74 -21.83
N ASP A 17 64.83 -8.25 -22.98
CA ASP A 17 64.61 -7.48 -24.19
C ASP A 17 63.19 -6.88 -24.16
N LEU A 18 63.11 -5.56 -24.21
CA LEU A 18 61.86 -4.80 -24.19
C LEU A 18 61.39 -4.38 -25.59
N LEU A 19 62.13 -4.82 -26.63
CA LEU A 19 61.83 -4.54 -28.04
C LEU A 19 61.18 -5.72 -28.76
N SER A 20 61.04 -6.87 -28.09
CA SER A 20 60.33 -8.04 -28.58
C SER A 20 59.06 -8.30 -27.76
N SER A 21 58.13 -9.04 -28.35
CA SER A 21 56.86 -9.34 -27.68
C SER A 21 57.10 -10.22 -26.45
N PRO A 22 56.54 -9.87 -25.28
CA PRO A 22 56.66 -10.67 -24.06
C PRO A 22 55.90 -12.01 -24.11
N ILE A 23 55.11 -12.25 -25.15
CA ILE A 23 54.24 -13.42 -25.32
C ILE A 23 54.73 -14.18 -26.54
N ALA A 24 54.98 -15.48 -26.41
CA ALA A 24 55.37 -16.32 -27.53
C ALA A 24 54.20 -16.52 -28.51
N ALA A 25 54.46 -16.46 -29.81
CA ALA A 25 53.46 -16.67 -30.86
C ALA A 25 52.59 -17.95 -30.69
N PRO A 26 53.14 -19.14 -30.36
CA PRO A 26 52.30 -20.33 -30.13
C PRO A 26 51.37 -20.20 -28.92
N GLU A 27 51.78 -19.49 -27.89
CA GLU A 27 50.99 -19.25 -26.68
C GLU A 27 49.87 -18.24 -26.94
N ALA A 28 50.17 -17.17 -27.69
CA ALA A 28 49.18 -16.20 -28.15
C ALA A 28 48.11 -16.85 -29.03
N ASN A 29 48.50 -17.69 -30.00
CA ASN A 29 47.55 -18.40 -30.87
C ASN A 29 46.68 -19.40 -30.09
N ARG A 30 47.24 -20.04 -29.05
CA ARG A 30 46.47 -20.90 -28.15
C ARG A 30 45.46 -20.10 -27.34
N LEU A 31 45.83 -18.93 -26.83
CA LEU A 31 44.91 -18.04 -26.12
C LEU A 31 43.72 -17.66 -27.01
N VAL A 32 44.00 -17.24 -28.24
CA VAL A 32 42.96 -16.78 -29.18
C VAL A 32 41.98 -17.91 -29.56
N SER A 33 42.47 -19.14 -29.68
CA SER A 33 41.64 -20.28 -30.07
C SER A 33 40.89 -20.95 -28.91
N THR A 34 41.31 -20.75 -27.66
CA THR A 34 40.76 -21.46 -26.49
C THR A 34 40.00 -20.58 -25.51
N THR A 35 40.02 -19.26 -25.72
CA THR A 35 39.37 -18.30 -24.82
C THR A 35 38.47 -17.33 -25.58
N LEU A 36 37.80 -16.44 -24.86
CA LEU A 36 36.99 -15.36 -25.43
C LEU A 36 37.85 -14.24 -26.06
N VAL A 37 39.18 -14.33 -26.02
CA VAL A 37 40.06 -13.33 -26.63
C VAL A 37 40.13 -13.59 -28.13
N GLU A 38 39.63 -12.66 -28.96
CA GLU A 38 39.67 -12.78 -30.42
C GLU A 38 40.98 -12.24 -31.01
N GLY A 39 41.64 -11.31 -30.31
CA GLY A 39 42.85 -10.66 -30.76
C GLY A 39 43.60 -9.94 -29.66
N LEU A 40 44.90 -9.77 -29.85
CA LEU A 40 45.78 -9.06 -28.92
C LEU A 40 46.88 -8.29 -29.66
N SER A 41 47.16 -7.07 -29.21
CA SER A 41 48.23 -6.22 -29.71
C SER A 41 49.13 -5.83 -28.55
N VAL A 42 50.41 -6.17 -28.65
CA VAL A 42 51.39 -5.88 -27.60
C VAL A 42 52.23 -4.68 -28.01
N TYR A 43 52.35 -3.73 -27.10
CA TYR A 43 53.12 -2.51 -27.26
C TYR A 43 54.16 -2.39 -26.14
N SER A 44 55.25 -1.70 -26.44
CA SER A 44 56.23 -1.32 -25.43
C SER A 44 55.68 -0.24 -24.50
N ALA A 45 56.39 0.07 -23.40
CA ALA A 45 56.07 1.19 -22.53
C ALA A 45 56.00 2.56 -23.26
N HIS A 46 56.62 2.67 -24.44
CA HIS A 46 56.61 3.86 -25.29
C HIS A 46 55.56 3.80 -26.40
N LEU A 47 54.62 2.85 -26.34
CA LEU A 47 53.53 2.65 -27.30
C LEU A 47 53.99 2.25 -28.71
N ASN A 48 55.22 1.74 -28.86
CA ASN A 48 55.64 1.12 -30.10
C ASN A 48 55.04 -0.28 -30.20
N LEU A 49 54.41 -0.59 -31.32
CA LEU A 49 53.83 -1.90 -31.56
C LEU A 49 54.95 -2.97 -31.67
N LEU A 50 54.86 -4.00 -30.84
CA LEU A 50 55.81 -5.12 -30.78
C LEU A 50 55.30 -6.36 -31.52
N ALA A 51 54.02 -6.69 -31.35
CA ALA A 51 53.38 -7.82 -32.05
C ALA A 51 51.85 -7.70 -32.06
N ASN A 52 51.23 -8.35 -33.05
CA ASN A 52 49.79 -8.55 -33.17
C ASN A 52 49.49 -10.05 -33.32
N TYR A 53 48.46 -10.53 -32.66
CA TYR A 53 47.98 -11.90 -32.78
C TYR A 53 46.45 -11.93 -32.84
N GLY A 54 45.89 -12.83 -33.64
CA GLY A 54 44.44 -12.93 -33.86
C GLY A 54 43.87 -11.80 -34.70
N GLU A 55 42.61 -11.46 -34.44
CA GLU A 55 41.87 -10.40 -35.14
C GLU A 55 42.49 -9.01 -34.88
N PRO A 56 42.49 -8.10 -35.87
CA PRO A 56 43.04 -6.76 -35.70
C PRO A 56 42.23 -5.95 -34.68
N ILE A 57 42.97 -5.22 -33.84
CA ILE A 57 42.43 -4.30 -32.85
C ILE A 57 42.26 -2.92 -33.48
N ILE A 58 41.06 -2.36 -33.35
CA ILE A 58 40.72 -1.04 -33.90
C ILE A 58 41.35 0.06 -33.04
N LEU A 59 41.39 -0.13 -31.73
CA LEU A 59 42.02 0.78 -30.79
C LEU A 59 43.54 0.86 -31.02
N THR A 60 43.98 1.88 -31.73
CA THR A 60 45.41 2.18 -31.91
C THR A 60 45.91 3.05 -30.77
N LEU A 61 46.91 2.56 -30.05
CA LEU A 61 47.58 3.28 -28.96
C LEU A 61 48.60 4.28 -29.52
N MET A 62 48.15 5.47 -29.92
CA MET A 62 49.03 6.53 -30.45
C MET A 62 49.59 7.45 -29.36
N ASP A 63 48.93 7.53 -28.21
CA ASP A 63 49.31 8.42 -27.11
C ASP A 63 48.94 7.83 -25.74
N GLN A 64 49.49 8.43 -24.66
CA GLN A 64 49.17 8.01 -23.30
C GLN A 64 47.71 8.30 -22.92
N SER A 65 47.02 9.21 -23.63
CA SER A 65 45.59 9.47 -23.41
C SER A 65 44.71 8.29 -23.83
N SER A 66 45.20 7.46 -24.76
CA SER A 66 44.49 6.28 -25.27
C SER A 66 44.56 5.07 -24.34
N LEU A 67 45.40 5.09 -23.31
CA LEU A 67 45.50 4.04 -22.29
C LEU A 67 44.22 3.86 -21.46
N GLY A 68 43.35 4.88 -21.40
CA GLY A 68 42.07 4.83 -20.69
C GLY A 68 40.87 4.50 -21.56
N LYS A 69 41.06 4.36 -22.88
CA LYS A 69 39.96 4.16 -23.82
C LYS A 69 39.61 2.68 -23.89
N THR A 70 38.31 2.41 -23.84
CA THR A 70 37.73 1.11 -24.22
C THR A 70 36.98 1.31 -25.51
N TYR A 71 37.09 0.37 -26.44
CA TYR A 71 36.31 0.38 -27.66
C TYR A 71 35.29 -0.75 -27.62
N ARG A 72 34.09 -0.46 -28.11
CA ARG A 72 33.05 -1.45 -28.35
C ARG A 72 32.80 -1.47 -29.85
N SER A 73 32.82 -2.64 -30.45
CA SER A 73 32.54 -2.80 -31.87
C SER A 73 31.14 -2.27 -32.23
N ALA A 74 30.96 -1.82 -33.47
CA ALA A 74 29.69 -1.22 -33.92
C ALA A 74 28.51 -2.22 -33.87
N ASP A 75 28.77 -3.50 -34.03
CA ASP A 75 27.80 -4.60 -33.86
C ASP A 75 27.60 -4.99 -32.38
N GLY A 76 28.47 -4.51 -31.49
CA GLY A 76 28.45 -4.75 -30.06
C GLY A 76 28.90 -6.14 -29.64
N ASN A 77 29.49 -6.91 -30.55
CA ASN A 77 29.95 -8.30 -30.34
C ASN A 77 31.39 -8.40 -29.84
N ALA A 78 32.17 -7.33 -29.90
CA ALA A 78 33.52 -7.32 -29.37
C ALA A 78 33.76 -6.09 -28.48
N TYR A 79 34.53 -6.30 -27.42
CA TYR A 79 35.06 -5.24 -26.57
C TYR A 79 36.57 -5.27 -26.60
N GLU A 80 37.16 -4.10 -26.80
CA GLU A 80 38.60 -3.89 -26.76
C GLU A 80 38.96 -3.13 -25.48
N VAL A 81 39.89 -3.71 -24.72
CA VAL A 81 40.36 -3.17 -23.44
C VAL A 81 41.87 -3.09 -23.46
N VAL A 82 42.40 -1.99 -22.93
CA VAL A 82 43.85 -1.80 -22.75
C VAL A 82 44.25 -2.21 -21.34
N LEU A 83 45.21 -3.12 -21.25
CA LEU A 83 45.89 -3.50 -20.02
C LEU A 83 47.15 -2.63 -19.88
N LYS A 84 47.18 -1.82 -18.81
CA LYS A 84 48.27 -0.86 -18.56
C LYS A 84 49.46 -1.53 -17.88
N PRO A 85 50.64 -0.89 -17.88
CA PRO A 85 51.82 -1.42 -17.19
C PRO A 85 51.59 -1.67 -15.70
N ASN A 86 50.78 -0.82 -15.05
CA ASN A 86 50.40 -0.99 -13.64
C ASN A 86 49.48 -2.20 -13.41
N ASP A 87 48.57 -2.48 -14.35
CA ASP A 87 47.62 -3.60 -14.25
C ASP A 87 48.32 -4.94 -14.50
N LEU A 88 49.33 -4.93 -15.36
CA LEU A 88 50.19 -6.08 -15.70
C LEU A 88 51.36 -6.25 -14.73
N ARG A 89 51.73 -5.21 -13.98
CA ARG A 89 52.99 -5.10 -13.20
C ARG A 89 54.24 -5.36 -14.05
N ARG A 90 54.18 -4.97 -15.33
CA ARG A 90 55.22 -5.21 -16.34
C ARG A 90 55.30 -3.99 -17.27
N PRO A 91 56.47 -3.66 -17.86
CA PRO A 91 56.66 -2.47 -18.68
C PRO A 91 56.10 -2.62 -20.12
N PHE A 92 54.91 -3.21 -20.24
CA PHE A 92 54.22 -3.44 -21.51
C PHE A 92 52.79 -2.90 -21.44
N VAL A 93 52.24 -2.58 -22.61
CA VAL A 93 50.83 -2.24 -22.79
C VAL A 93 50.23 -3.27 -23.72
N ILE A 94 49.12 -3.89 -23.33
CA ILE A 94 48.48 -4.92 -24.15
C ILE A 94 47.05 -4.49 -24.42
N ALA A 95 46.70 -4.26 -25.68
CA ALA A 95 45.31 -4.15 -26.08
C ALA A 95 44.76 -5.56 -26.36
N VAL A 96 43.58 -5.85 -25.85
CA VAL A 96 42.93 -7.16 -25.97
C VAL A 96 41.52 -6.98 -26.49
N ARG A 97 41.17 -7.71 -27.53
CA ARG A 97 39.82 -7.81 -28.08
C ARG A 97 39.14 -9.07 -27.56
N VAL A 98 37.94 -8.93 -27.02
CA VAL A 98 37.18 -10.01 -26.37
C VAL A 98 35.81 -10.14 -27.01
N ASP A 99 35.40 -11.36 -27.35
CA ASP A 99 34.05 -11.71 -27.79
C ASP A 99 33.03 -11.50 -26.66
N SER A 100 32.00 -10.71 -26.95
CA SER A 100 30.87 -10.40 -26.09
C SER A 100 29.52 -10.74 -26.71
N SER A 101 29.49 -11.43 -27.85
CA SER A 101 28.26 -11.81 -28.57
C SER A 101 27.28 -12.56 -27.66
N GLY A 102 27.76 -13.57 -26.92
CA GLY A 102 26.93 -14.35 -25.99
C GLY A 102 26.46 -13.59 -24.74
N ILE A 103 27.14 -12.50 -24.35
CA ILE A 103 26.81 -11.73 -23.15
C ILE A 103 25.48 -11.00 -23.34
N ARG A 104 25.19 -10.52 -24.55
CA ARG A 104 23.97 -9.77 -24.84
C ARG A 104 22.71 -10.62 -24.62
N ASP A 105 22.72 -11.85 -25.11
CA ASP A 105 21.56 -12.74 -24.99
C ASP A 105 21.29 -13.17 -23.55
N LEU A 106 22.37 -13.48 -22.82
CA LEU A 106 22.31 -13.74 -21.37
C LEU A 106 21.72 -12.55 -20.61
N LEU A 107 22.19 -11.34 -20.91
CA LEU A 107 21.72 -10.11 -20.25
C LEU A 107 20.26 -9.81 -20.59
N VAL A 108 19.84 -9.94 -21.85
CA VAL A 108 18.44 -9.75 -22.26
C VAL A 108 17.53 -10.77 -21.61
N ALA A 109 17.92 -12.05 -21.58
CA ALA A 109 17.15 -13.10 -20.92
C ALA A 109 16.99 -12.82 -19.41
N HIS A 110 18.08 -12.41 -18.75
CA HIS A 110 18.08 -12.08 -17.33
C HIS A 110 17.21 -10.86 -17.03
N VAL A 111 17.35 -9.76 -17.79
CA VAL A 111 16.53 -8.55 -17.64
C VAL A 111 15.04 -8.87 -17.84
N ARG A 112 14.69 -9.63 -18.88
CA ARG A 112 13.30 -10.06 -19.14
C ARG A 112 12.73 -10.86 -17.97
N GLN A 113 13.51 -11.80 -17.42
CA GLN A 113 13.08 -12.60 -16.28
C GLN A 113 12.84 -11.73 -15.04
N THR A 114 13.75 -10.80 -14.74
CA THR A 114 13.63 -9.88 -13.60
C THR A 114 12.38 -8.99 -13.73
N ILE A 115 12.12 -8.44 -14.92
CA ILE A 115 10.91 -7.64 -15.17
C ILE A 115 9.64 -8.48 -14.96
N LEU A 116 9.61 -9.71 -15.48
CA LEU A 116 8.45 -10.58 -15.35
C LEU A 116 8.17 -10.93 -13.88
N ILE A 117 9.21 -11.27 -13.10
CA ILE A 117 9.07 -11.54 -11.67
C ILE A 117 8.57 -10.30 -10.93
N MET A 118 9.13 -9.12 -11.23
CA MET A 118 8.71 -7.87 -10.60
C MET A 118 7.22 -7.55 -10.89
N LEU A 119 6.77 -7.76 -12.12
CA LEU A 119 5.36 -7.58 -12.49
C LEU A 119 4.43 -8.56 -11.77
N LEU A 120 4.80 -9.85 -11.73
CA LEU A 120 4.01 -10.86 -11.03
C LEU A 120 3.93 -10.58 -9.53
N LEU A 121 5.06 -10.23 -8.90
CA LEU A 121 5.10 -9.88 -7.49
C LEU A 121 4.26 -8.63 -7.20
N SER A 122 4.38 -7.59 -8.04
CA SER A 122 3.58 -6.38 -7.89
C SER A 122 2.09 -6.68 -8.00
N ALA A 123 1.67 -7.44 -9.02
CA ALA A 123 0.26 -7.80 -9.20
C ALA A 123 -0.26 -8.62 -8.00
N PHE A 124 0.54 -9.57 -7.51
CA PHE A 124 0.21 -10.36 -6.34
C PHE A 124 0.01 -9.49 -5.10
N VAL A 125 0.97 -8.62 -4.79
CA VAL A 125 0.89 -7.70 -3.64
C VAL A 125 -0.33 -6.79 -3.76
N THR A 126 -0.61 -6.24 -4.94
CA THR A 126 -1.79 -5.39 -5.16
C THR A 126 -3.09 -6.13 -4.89
N VAL A 127 -3.23 -7.37 -5.37
CA VAL A 127 -4.44 -8.18 -5.14
C VAL A 127 -4.63 -8.48 -3.66
N VAL A 128 -3.56 -8.92 -2.99
CA VAL A 128 -3.60 -9.20 -1.54
C VAL A 128 -3.96 -7.95 -0.76
N LEU A 129 -3.32 -6.81 -1.07
CA LEU A 129 -3.60 -5.53 -0.43
C LEU A 129 -5.04 -5.08 -0.67
N MET A 130 -5.56 -5.24 -1.88
CA MET A 130 -6.95 -4.87 -2.21
C MET A 130 -7.97 -5.71 -1.44
N ILE A 131 -7.72 -7.01 -1.29
CA ILE A 131 -8.57 -7.90 -0.48
C ILE A 131 -8.47 -7.51 1.01
N ALA A 132 -7.26 -7.27 1.52
CA ALA A 132 -7.03 -6.88 2.90
C ALA A 132 -7.72 -5.55 3.24
N LEU A 133 -7.52 -4.50 2.41
CA LEU A 133 -8.18 -3.20 2.57
C LEU A 133 -9.71 -3.31 2.47
N GLY A 134 -10.20 -4.19 1.58
CA GLY A 134 -11.62 -4.50 1.45
C GLY A 134 -12.23 -4.99 2.77
N ARG A 135 -11.62 -6.02 3.36
CA ARG A 135 -12.13 -6.67 4.58
C ARG A 135 -11.85 -5.90 5.86
N TRP A 136 -10.72 -5.22 5.94
CA TRP A 136 -10.29 -4.55 7.17
C TRP A 136 -10.81 -3.11 7.29
N LEU A 137 -11.11 -2.45 6.17
CA LEU A 137 -11.48 -1.03 6.17
C LEU A 137 -12.84 -0.75 5.48
N LEU A 138 -12.98 -1.15 4.21
CA LEU A 138 -14.13 -0.76 3.40
C LEU A 138 -15.44 -1.36 3.91
N GLU A 139 -15.47 -2.66 4.20
CA GLU A 139 -16.65 -3.34 4.75
C GLU A 139 -17.08 -2.74 6.12
N PRO A 140 -16.18 -2.56 7.12
CA PRO A 140 -16.51 -1.89 8.37
C PRO A 140 -17.05 -0.46 8.23
N ILE A 141 -16.43 0.36 7.36
CA ILE A 141 -16.88 1.74 7.13
C ILE A 141 -18.28 1.77 6.52
N LEU A 142 -18.56 0.88 5.55
CA LEU A 142 -19.89 0.78 4.95
C LEU A 142 -20.96 0.32 5.94
N PHE A 143 -20.60 -0.62 6.83
CA PHE A 143 -21.46 -1.06 7.92
C PHE A 143 -21.80 0.09 8.86
N LEU A 144 -20.80 0.87 9.29
CA LEU A 144 -21.02 2.04 10.15
C LEU A 144 -21.90 3.09 9.46
N ARG A 145 -21.63 3.38 8.19
CA ARG A 145 -22.44 4.29 7.36
C ARG A 145 -23.90 3.86 7.32
N ASP A 146 -24.19 2.57 7.11
CA ASP A 146 -25.58 2.08 7.05
C ASP A 146 -26.29 2.28 8.39
N ASN A 147 -25.63 1.96 9.51
CA ASN A 147 -26.21 2.18 10.84
C ASN A 147 -26.46 3.67 11.13
N LEU A 148 -25.54 4.56 10.73
CA LEU A 148 -25.73 6.01 10.83
C LEU A 148 -26.91 6.49 9.98
N LEU A 149 -27.07 5.97 8.76
CA LEU A 149 -28.21 6.30 7.91
C LEU A 149 -29.54 5.81 8.49
N ARG A 150 -29.58 4.62 9.10
CA ARG A 150 -30.76 4.12 9.81
C ARG A 150 -31.10 5.01 11.00
N ALA A 151 -30.09 5.41 11.78
CA ALA A 151 -30.28 6.32 12.90
C ALA A 151 -30.77 7.70 12.48
N SER A 152 -30.27 8.22 11.36
CA SER A 152 -30.75 9.48 10.81
C SER A 152 -32.20 9.40 10.33
N LYS A 153 -32.62 8.28 9.74
CA LYS A 153 -34.00 8.09 9.26
C LYS A 153 -35.00 7.85 10.38
N ASN A 154 -34.60 7.14 11.43
CA ASN A 154 -35.45 6.87 12.59
C ASN A 154 -34.68 7.08 13.91
N PRO A 155 -34.55 8.34 14.38
CA PRO A 155 -33.74 8.64 15.55
C PRO A 155 -34.25 8.03 16.86
N GLU A 156 -35.57 7.86 17.01
CA GLU A 156 -36.19 7.30 18.22
C GLU A 156 -36.02 5.78 18.33
N ASN A 157 -36.04 5.08 17.19
CA ASN A 157 -35.82 3.63 17.14
C ASN A 157 -34.96 3.27 15.91
N PRO A 158 -33.63 3.47 16.01
CA PRO A 158 -32.74 3.39 14.86
C PRO A 158 -32.53 1.97 14.33
N GLY A 159 -32.92 0.93 15.06
CA GLY A 159 -32.78 -0.46 14.60
C GLY A 159 -31.32 -0.84 14.26
N VAL A 160 -30.37 -0.34 15.07
CA VAL A 160 -28.94 -0.60 14.87
C VAL A 160 -28.60 -2.07 15.10
N GLN A 161 -27.76 -2.62 14.23
CA GLN A 161 -27.28 -3.99 14.34
C GLN A 161 -26.06 -4.06 15.27
N GLU A 162 -25.81 -5.23 15.86
CA GLU A 162 -24.57 -5.46 16.58
C GLU A 162 -23.38 -5.50 15.60
N SER A 163 -22.25 -4.95 16.04
CA SER A 163 -21.03 -4.96 15.24
C SER A 163 -20.53 -6.40 15.08
N PRO A 164 -20.32 -6.90 13.84
CA PRO A 164 -19.65 -8.18 13.62
C PRO A 164 -18.12 -8.09 13.74
N TYR A 165 -17.58 -6.88 13.92
CA TYR A 165 -16.15 -6.62 13.98
C TYR A 165 -15.64 -6.61 15.42
N ASP A 166 -14.42 -7.10 15.62
CA ASP A 166 -13.76 -7.17 16.93
C ASP A 166 -13.54 -5.77 17.52
N SER A 167 -14.02 -5.54 18.74
CA SER A 167 -13.88 -4.26 19.42
C SER A 167 -12.48 -4.00 19.99
N GLN A 168 -11.59 -4.99 19.99
CA GLN A 168 -10.18 -4.83 20.38
C GLN A 168 -9.34 -4.16 19.27
N ASP A 169 -9.85 -4.10 18.04
CA ASP A 169 -9.24 -3.39 16.91
C ASP A 169 -9.63 -1.89 16.94
N GLU A 170 -8.77 -1.00 16.43
CA GLU A 170 -9.07 0.42 16.28
C GLU A 170 -10.35 0.68 15.48
N VAL A 171 -10.58 -0.06 14.39
CA VAL A 171 -11.77 0.13 13.54
C VAL A 171 -13.02 -0.38 14.24
N GLY A 172 -12.97 -1.60 14.78
CA GLY A 172 -14.12 -2.19 15.46
C GLY A 172 -14.47 -1.49 16.76
N GLY A 173 -13.48 -1.04 17.53
CA GLY A 173 -13.67 -0.21 18.72
C GLY A 173 -14.35 1.12 18.39
N ALA A 174 -13.96 1.78 17.30
CA ALA A 174 -14.64 3.00 16.84
C ALA A 174 -16.10 2.75 16.44
N ILE A 175 -16.39 1.62 15.78
CA ILE A 175 -17.76 1.20 15.46
C ILE A 175 -18.58 0.98 16.73
N GLU A 176 -18.03 0.27 17.72
CA GLU A 176 -18.73 0.02 18.98
C GLU A 176 -19.12 1.32 19.69
N ILE A 177 -18.18 2.26 19.80
CA ILE A 177 -18.43 3.57 20.41
C ILE A 177 -19.52 4.32 19.65
N ALA A 178 -19.45 4.34 18.32
CA ALA A 178 -20.47 4.99 17.50
C ALA A 178 -21.86 4.37 17.68
N LEU A 179 -21.96 3.04 17.68
CA LEU A 179 -23.23 2.33 17.93
C LEU A 179 -23.78 2.62 19.33
N ARG A 180 -22.91 2.70 20.34
CA ARG A 180 -23.28 3.06 21.71
C ARG A 180 -23.86 4.49 21.76
N LEU A 181 -23.22 5.45 21.09
CA LEU A 181 -23.71 6.83 21.00
C LEU A 181 -25.05 6.92 20.28
N ILE A 182 -25.27 6.13 19.22
CA ILE A 182 -26.57 6.08 18.54
C ILE A 182 -27.67 5.59 19.49
N ARG A 183 -27.43 4.50 20.23
CA ARG A 183 -28.40 3.95 21.19
C ARG A 183 -28.72 4.96 22.30
N GLN A 184 -27.68 5.57 22.87
CA GLN A 184 -27.84 6.58 23.91
C GLN A 184 -28.63 7.79 23.41
N ASN A 185 -28.42 8.21 22.16
CA ASN A 185 -29.21 9.29 21.55
C ASN A 185 -30.68 8.91 21.40
N ALA A 186 -30.98 7.70 20.90
CA ALA A 186 -32.34 7.21 20.77
C ALA A 186 -33.09 7.14 22.11
N GLU A 187 -32.43 6.66 23.17
CA GLU A 187 -32.96 6.66 24.53
C GLU A 187 -33.24 8.07 25.03
N ASN A 188 -32.30 9.00 24.83
CA ASN A 188 -32.46 10.41 25.23
C ASN A 188 -33.64 11.07 24.53
N ILE A 189 -33.79 10.89 23.21
CA ILE A 189 -34.92 11.45 22.45
C ILE A 189 -36.23 10.88 22.96
N THR A 190 -36.31 9.56 23.16
CA THR A 190 -37.51 8.89 23.66
C THR A 190 -37.90 9.41 25.04
N HIS A 191 -36.93 9.59 25.94
CA HIS A 191 -37.16 10.14 27.28
C HIS A 191 -37.68 11.58 27.23
N ILE A 192 -37.04 12.45 26.43
CA ILE A 192 -37.46 13.85 26.25
C ILE A 192 -38.88 13.92 25.72
N LYS A 193 -39.22 13.12 24.70
CA LYS A 193 -40.55 13.08 24.11
C LYS A 193 -41.62 12.66 25.12
N ARG A 194 -41.40 11.57 25.86
CA ARG A 194 -42.33 11.13 26.92
C ARG A 194 -42.53 12.19 27.99
N SER A 195 -41.44 12.82 28.45
CA SER A 195 -41.54 13.90 29.44
C SER A 195 -42.33 15.11 28.92
N ALA A 196 -42.20 15.43 27.63
CA ALA A 196 -42.97 16.50 27.01
C ALA A 196 -44.44 16.12 26.87
N GLU A 197 -44.75 14.89 26.45
CA GLU A 197 -46.12 14.35 26.38
C GLU A 197 -46.81 14.37 27.74
N ASP A 198 -46.14 13.92 28.81
CA ASP A 198 -46.65 13.95 30.18
C ASP A 198 -46.93 15.38 30.65
N GLN A 199 -46.06 16.33 30.29
CA GLN A 199 -46.24 17.73 30.64
C GLN A 199 -47.42 18.35 29.91
N ILE A 200 -47.57 18.07 28.60
CA ILE A 200 -48.74 18.49 27.82
C ILE A 200 -50.01 17.87 28.39
N HIS A 201 -49.99 16.58 28.75
CA HIS A 201 -51.12 15.90 29.36
C HIS A 201 -51.54 16.56 30.69
N ARG A 202 -50.58 16.87 31.56
CA ARG A 202 -50.83 17.62 32.79
C ARG A 202 -51.48 18.98 32.51
N LEU A 203 -50.93 19.75 31.57
CA LEU A 203 -51.46 21.08 31.22
C LEU A 203 -52.87 21.02 30.61
N ALA A 204 -53.22 19.93 29.91
CA ALA A 204 -54.53 19.77 29.27
C ALA A 204 -55.63 19.29 30.24
N TYR A 205 -55.27 18.52 31.27
CA TYR A 205 -56.24 17.80 32.11
C TYR A 205 -56.20 18.15 33.60
N TYR A 206 -55.18 18.87 34.07
CA TYR A 206 -55.05 19.25 35.47
C TYR A 206 -54.96 20.78 35.59
N ASP A 207 -55.54 21.30 36.66
CA ASP A 207 -55.46 22.72 37.00
C ASP A 207 -54.08 23.06 37.57
N SER A 208 -53.47 24.14 37.09
CA SER A 208 -52.09 24.49 37.43
C SER A 208 -51.91 25.03 38.85
N LEU A 209 -52.98 25.58 39.47
CA LEU A 209 -52.93 26.12 40.82
C LEU A 209 -53.14 25.03 41.88
N THR A 210 -54.06 24.10 41.62
CA THR A 210 -54.49 23.09 42.61
C THR A 210 -53.93 21.70 42.37
N GLY A 211 -53.46 21.39 41.15
CA GLY A 211 -53.05 20.04 40.75
C GLY A 211 -54.21 19.04 40.65
N LEU A 212 -55.46 19.49 40.82
CA LEU A 212 -56.65 18.65 40.69
C LEU A 212 -57.06 18.48 39.22
N PRO A 213 -57.80 17.41 38.87
CA PRO A 213 -58.44 17.27 37.57
C PRO A 213 -59.23 18.53 37.20
N ASN A 214 -58.95 19.09 36.03
CA ASN A 214 -59.68 20.23 35.54
C ASN A 214 -61.08 19.83 35.04
N ARG A 215 -61.88 20.83 34.67
CA ARG A 215 -63.23 20.62 34.15
C ARG A 215 -63.26 19.70 32.92
N THR A 216 -62.24 19.73 32.08
CA THR A 216 -62.14 18.88 30.88
C THR A 216 -62.00 17.41 31.28
N LEU A 217 -61.05 17.08 32.17
CA LEU A 217 -60.84 15.72 32.65
C LEU A 217 -62.07 15.19 33.40
N PHE A 218 -62.70 16.03 34.24
CA PHE A 218 -63.94 15.68 34.94
C PHE A 218 -65.05 15.28 33.97
N LEU A 219 -65.33 16.11 32.95
CA LEU A 219 -66.40 15.84 31.98
C LEU A 219 -66.12 14.61 31.11
N GLN A 220 -64.86 14.39 30.71
CA GLN A 220 -64.45 13.21 29.97
C GLN A 220 -64.69 11.94 30.79
N THR A 221 -64.20 11.93 32.05
CA THR A 221 -64.37 10.81 32.97
C THR A 221 -65.85 10.51 33.23
N LEU A 222 -66.65 11.55 33.46
CA LEU A 222 -68.10 11.41 33.67
C LEU A 222 -68.80 10.81 32.44
N SER A 223 -68.44 11.26 31.23
CA SER A 223 -68.98 10.76 29.97
C SER A 223 -68.61 9.28 29.75
N GLU A 224 -67.35 8.91 29.98
CA GLU A 224 -66.87 7.54 29.86
C GLU A 224 -67.58 6.60 30.83
N GLN A 225 -67.67 6.98 32.11
CA GLN A 225 -68.41 6.23 33.13
C GLN A 225 -69.90 6.08 32.80
N THR A 226 -70.50 7.07 32.15
CA THR A 226 -71.90 6.99 31.70
C THR A 226 -72.06 6.04 30.51
N LYS A 227 -71.10 6.01 29.58
CA LYS A 227 -71.13 5.12 28.40
C LYS A 227 -70.96 3.65 28.76
N LEU A 228 -70.00 3.32 29.63
CA LEU A 228 -69.73 1.94 30.08
C LEU A 228 -70.97 1.28 30.69
N ARG A 229 -71.88 2.07 31.26
CA ARG A 229 -73.11 1.62 31.91
C ARG A 229 -74.30 1.35 30.99
N ASN A 230 -74.21 1.72 29.71
CA ASN A 230 -75.28 1.40 28.76
C ASN A 230 -75.23 -0.07 28.28
N GLY A 231 -74.15 -0.82 28.55
CA GLY A 231 -73.94 -2.19 28.07
C GLY A 231 -74.13 -3.32 29.09
N GLU A 232 -73.98 -3.08 30.40
CA GLU A 232 -74.02 -4.13 31.43
C GLU A 232 -75.18 -3.95 32.44
N LYS A 233 -75.76 -5.08 32.87
CA LYS A 233 -76.99 -5.14 33.68
C LYS A 233 -76.82 -4.76 35.17
N ASP A 234 -75.59 -4.60 35.66
CA ASP A 234 -75.35 -4.25 37.07
C ASP A 234 -74.90 -2.78 37.21
N ARG A 235 -75.89 -1.91 37.39
CA ARG A 235 -75.70 -0.45 37.44
C ARG A 235 -75.26 -0.02 38.83
N GLY A 236 -73.96 0.21 39.03
CA GLY A 236 -73.50 1.03 40.16
C GLY A 236 -74.25 2.38 40.18
N ARG A 237 -74.31 3.10 41.29
CA ARG A 237 -74.80 4.50 41.34
C ARG A 237 -73.61 5.42 41.55
N PHE A 238 -73.64 6.63 40.99
CA PHE A 238 -72.66 7.67 41.33
C PHE A 238 -73.41 8.97 41.64
N ALA A 239 -72.76 9.85 42.39
CA ALA A 239 -73.24 11.19 42.70
C ALA A 239 -72.19 12.20 42.22
N VAL A 240 -72.65 13.36 41.74
CA VAL A 240 -71.81 14.51 41.48
C VAL A 240 -72.05 15.50 42.62
N ILE A 241 -70.97 15.86 43.32
CA ILE A 241 -71.01 16.85 44.40
C ILE A 241 -70.34 18.11 43.87
N ALA A 242 -71.06 19.24 43.92
CA ALA A 242 -70.51 20.56 43.66
C ALA A 242 -70.34 21.27 45.00
N LEU A 243 -69.15 21.84 45.21
CA LEU A 243 -68.81 22.63 46.39
C LEU A 243 -68.43 24.03 45.91
N ASP A 244 -68.98 25.06 46.55
CA ASP A 244 -68.63 26.46 46.30
C ASP A 244 -68.04 27.06 47.58
N LEU A 245 -67.09 27.98 47.42
CA LEU A 245 -66.39 28.62 48.54
C LEU A 245 -66.65 30.13 48.50
N ASP A 246 -67.51 30.60 49.40
CA ASP A 246 -67.74 32.02 49.60
C ASP A 246 -66.51 32.71 50.22
N HIS A 247 -66.23 33.96 49.84
CA HIS A 247 -65.12 34.78 50.33
C HIS A 247 -63.69 34.24 50.06
N PHE A 248 -63.47 33.43 49.02
CA PHE A 248 -62.15 32.87 48.71
C PHE A 248 -61.01 33.90 48.44
N LYS A 249 -61.33 35.20 48.33
CA LYS A 249 -60.37 36.28 48.05
C LYS A 249 -60.22 37.33 49.17
N ASP A 250 -61.01 37.25 50.25
CA ASP A 250 -60.94 38.18 51.39
C ASP A 250 -59.99 37.64 52.48
#